data_AF-A0A9Q0XJW2-F1
#
_entry.id   AF-A0A9Q0XJW2-F1
#
_cell.length_a   1.000
_cell.length_b   1.000
_cell.length_c   1.000
_cell.angle_alpha   90.00
_cell.angle_beta   90.00
_cell.angle_gamma   90.00
#
_symmetry.space_group_name_H-M   'P 1'
#
loop_
_entity.id
_entity.type
_entity.pdbx_description
1 polymer ?
#
loop_
_entity_poly.entity_id
_entity_poly.type
_entity_poly.pdbx_seq_one_letter_code
_entity_poly.pdbx_strand_id
1 'polypeptide(L)'
;MLDASQVTSLKECMLHIWQDLSSNQEITSMVESVTGDNPLEVLASVSEHTFATGINWGRIVVFFYFAYRVIARYSSNWLNIVVNWAMDFLRDHLATWIQQQGGWMAMLSYFSSSE
;
A
#
# COMPACT_ATOMS: atom_id res chain seq x y z
N MET A 1 -11.21 3.13 -18.27
CA MET A 1 -11.63 2.41 -17.05
C MET A 1 -10.99 1.03 -17.12
N LEU A 2 -10.44 0.50 -16.02
CA LEU A 2 -9.86 -0.84 -16.04
C LEU A 2 -10.95 -1.88 -16.31
N ASP A 3 -10.64 -2.90 -17.10
CA ASP A 3 -11.54 -4.04 -17.29
C ASP A 3 -11.33 -5.13 -16.21
N ALA A 4 -12.22 -6.11 -16.18
CA ALA A 4 -12.18 -7.19 -15.18
C ALA A 4 -10.91 -8.05 -15.24
N SER A 5 -10.33 -8.23 -16.43
CA SER A 5 -9.09 -8.98 -16.60
C SER A 5 -7.90 -8.22 -16.02
N GLN A 6 -7.84 -6.91 -16.27
CA GLN A 6 -6.80 -6.02 -15.72
C GLN A 6 -6.85 -5.96 -14.20
N VAL A 7 -8.05 -5.87 -13.62
CA VAL A 7 -8.24 -5.92 -12.16
C VAL A 7 -7.76 -7.26 -11.59
N THR A 8 -8.02 -8.36 -12.29
CA THR A 8 -7.58 -9.70 -11.88
C THR A 8 -6.06 -9.79 -11.88
N SER A 9 -5.39 -9.36 -12.95
CA SER A 9 -3.92 -9.37 -13.03
C SER A 9 -3.26 -8.50 -11.97
N LEU A 10 -3.82 -7.32 -11.69
CA LEU A 10 -3.34 -6.46 -10.60
C LEU A 10 -3.46 -7.16 -9.24
N LYS A 11 -4.61 -7.79 -8.98
CA LYS A 11 -4.84 -8.55 -7.75
C LYS A 11 -3.83 -9.68 -7.60
N GLU A 12 -3.58 -10.45 -8.65
CA GLU A 12 -2.61 -11.56 -8.64
C GLU A 12 -1.20 -11.04 -8.35
N CYS A 13 -0.76 -9.98 -9.04
CA CYS A 13 0.54 -9.35 -8.80
C CYS A 13 0.67 -8.87 -7.35
N MET A 14 -0.34 -8.18 -6.82
CA MET A 14 -0.34 -7.74 -5.42
C MET A 14 -0.29 -8.92 -4.44
N LEU A 15 -1.02 -10.01 -4.71
CA LEU A 15 -0.99 -11.21 -3.88
C LEU A 15 0.39 -11.86 -3.85
N HIS A 16 1.08 -11.94 -4.99
CA HIS A 16 2.45 -12.47 -5.05
C HIS A 16 3.42 -11.61 -4.23
N ILE A 17 3.40 -10.28 -4.42
CA ILE A 17 4.27 -9.38 -3.65
C ILE A 17 3.94 -9.46 -2.15
N TRP A 18 2.66 -9.58 -1.80
CA TRP A 18 2.26 -9.73 -0.39
C TRP A 18 2.72 -11.05 0.23
N GLN A 19 2.76 -12.15 -0.53
CA GLN A 19 3.34 -13.41 -0.04
C GLN A 19 4.81 -13.22 0.30
N ASP A 20 5.59 -12.58 -0.58
CA ASP A 20 7.00 -12.28 -0.34
C ASP A 20 7.19 -11.37 0.87
N LEU A 21 6.43 -10.28 0.97
CA LEU A 21 6.49 -9.36 2.11
C LEU A 21 6.09 -10.03 3.43
N SER A 22 5.08 -10.90 3.42
CA SER A 22 4.62 -11.62 4.62
C SER A 22 5.59 -12.69 5.10
N SER A 23 6.43 -13.23 4.20
CA SER A 23 7.50 -14.15 4.56
C SER A 23 8.67 -13.46 5.27
N ASN A 24 8.78 -12.13 5.13
CA ASN A 24 9.83 -11.34 5.76
C ASN A 24 9.46 -10.95 7.21
N GLN A 25 10.06 -11.65 8.17
CA GLN A 25 9.83 -11.43 9.60
C GLN A 25 10.30 -10.05 10.09
N GLU A 26 11.30 -9.43 9.45
CA GLU A 26 11.81 -8.11 9.84
C GLU A 26 10.81 -6.99 9.53
N ILE A 27 10.22 -7.04 8.33
CA ILE A 27 9.12 -6.14 7.94
C ILE A 27 7.93 -6.35 8.88
N THR A 28 7.64 -7.60 9.22
CA THR A 28 6.53 -7.93 10.11
C THR A 28 6.74 -7.37 11.52
N SER A 29 7.95 -7.46 12.05
CA SER A 29 8.36 -6.91 13.35
C SER A 29 8.39 -5.39 13.38
N MET A 30 8.85 -4.72 12.31
CA MET A 30 8.84 -3.26 12.24
C MET A 30 7.42 -2.69 12.21
N VAL A 31 6.49 -3.39 11.54
CA VAL A 31 5.07 -3.02 11.59
C VAL A 31 4.46 -3.27 12.98
N GLU A 32 5.00 -4.20 13.77
CA GLU A 32 4.62 -4.44 15.18
C GLU A 32 5.16 -3.40 16.15
N SER A 33 6.32 -2.80 15.86
CA SER A 33 6.93 -1.80 16.73
C SER A 33 6.37 -0.38 16.54
N VAL A 34 5.80 -0.07 15.37
CA VAL A 34 5.03 1.17 15.15
C VAL A 34 3.70 1.06 15.90
N THR A 35 3.75 1.35 17.20
CA THR A 35 2.59 1.37 18.10
C THR A 35 2.25 2.81 18.45
N GLY A 36 1.10 3.25 17.95
CA GLY A 36 0.38 4.42 18.46
C GLY A 36 -1.02 3.97 18.87
N ASP A 37 -1.61 4.62 19.86
CA ASP A 37 -2.97 4.31 20.31
C ASP A 37 -4.03 4.61 19.21
N ASN A 38 -3.64 5.35 18.17
CA ASN A 38 -4.50 5.75 17.05
C ASN A 38 -3.98 5.20 15.70
N PRO A 39 -4.75 4.31 15.01
CA PRO A 39 -4.34 3.74 13.73
C PRO A 39 -4.13 4.78 12.62
N LEU A 40 -4.81 5.93 12.68
CA LEU A 40 -4.66 6.99 11.69
C LEU A 40 -3.33 7.73 11.84
N GLU A 41 -2.88 8.00 13.06
CA GLU A 41 -1.59 8.65 13.32
C GLU A 41 -0.44 7.75 12.88
N VAL A 42 -0.56 6.45 13.16
CA VAL A 42 0.38 5.43 12.71
C VAL A 42 0.46 5.40 11.18
N LEU A 43 -0.68 5.36 10.49
CA LEU A 43 -0.72 5.32 9.04
C LEU A 43 -0.21 6.64 8.40
N ALA A 44 -0.53 7.79 8.99
CA ALA A 44 -0.06 9.09 8.52
C ALA A 44 1.47 9.20 8.63
N SER A 45 2.02 8.92 9.80
CA SER A 45 3.47 8.96 10.03
C SER A 45 4.21 8.03 9.08
N VAL A 46 3.79 6.78 8.94
CA VAL A 46 4.47 5.85 8.02
C VAL A 46 4.35 6.29 6.57
N SER A 47 3.22 6.86 6.16
CA SER A 47 3.04 7.39 4.81
C SER A 47 4.02 8.55 4.53
N GLU A 48 4.13 9.51 5.45
CA GLU A 48 5.07 10.63 5.33
C GLU A 48 6.51 10.14 5.17
N HIS A 49 6.95 9.20 6.02
CA HIS A 49 8.30 8.65 5.95
C HIS A 49 8.53 7.84 4.66
N THR A 50 7.55 7.05 4.24
CA THR A 50 7.63 6.19 3.04
C THR A 50 7.85 7.02 1.78
N PHE A 51 7.18 8.17 1.67
CA PHE A 51 7.21 9.01 0.46
C PHE A 51 8.13 10.23 0.57
N ALA A 52 8.79 10.45 1.72
CA ALA A 52 9.68 11.60 1.94
C ALA A 52 10.80 11.75 0.89
N THR A 53 11.27 10.65 0.32
CA THR A 53 12.35 10.65 -0.70
C THR A 53 11.86 10.37 -2.11
N GLY A 54 10.54 10.42 -2.35
CA GLY A 54 9.93 10.22 -3.66
C GLY A 54 8.94 9.06 -3.74
N ILE A 55 8.32 8.92 -4.91
CA ILE A 55 7.26 7.95 -5.18
C ILE A 55 7.78 6.90 -6.17
N ASN A 56 7.56 5.62 -5.86
CA ASN A 56 7.73 4.50 -6.78
C ASN A 56 6.71 3.40 -6.47
N TRP A 57 6.55 2.44 -7.38
CA TRP A 57 5.57 1.36 -7.22
C TRP A 57 5.83 0.50 -5.99
N GLY A 58 7.09 0.22 -5.65
CA GLY A 58 7.45 -0.49 -4.41
C GLY A 58 6.89 0.18 -3.15
N ARG A 59 7.06 1.49 -3.03
CA ARG A 59 6.55 2.30 -1.90
C ARG A 59 5.03 2.34 -1.84
N ILE A 60 4.36 2.42 -2.99
CA ILE A 60 2.89 2.34 -3.08
C ILE A 60 2.39 0.98 -2.58
N VAL A 61 3.07 -0.11 -2.93
CA VAL A 61 2.72 -1.44 -2.41
C VAL A 61 2.94 -1.55 -0.91
N VAL A 62 4.07 -1.03 -0.40
CA VAL A 62 4.36 -0.99 1.04
C VAL A 62 3.28 -0.20 1.79
N PHE A 63 2.82 0.92 1.24
CA PHE A 63 1.72 1.71 1.80
C PHE A 63 0.42 0.88 1.97
N PHE A 64 -0.01 0.18 0.91
CA PHE A 64 -1.21 -0.67 1.00
C PHE A 64 -1.04 -1.86 1.93
N TYR A 65 0.15 -2.48 1.92
CA TYR A 65 0.47 -3.54 2.86
C TYR A 65 0.39 -3.05 4.31
N PHE A 66 0.92 -1.86 4.59
CA PHE A 66 0.86 -1.26 5.91
C PHE A 66 -0.58 -0.92 6.33
N ALA A 67 -1.38 -0.32 5.44
CA ALA A 67 -2.80 -0.06 5.71
C ALA A 67 -3.57 -1.36 6.04
N TYR A 68 -3.33 -2.44 5.30
CA TYR A 68 -3.89 -3.76 5.60
C TYR A 68 -3.45 -4.27 6.99
N ARG A 69 -2.17 -4.15 7.32
CA ARG A 69 -1.63 -4.57 8.63
C ARG A 69 -2.20 -3.77 9.79
N VAL A 70 -2.41 -2.47 9.61
CA VAL A 70 -3.12 -1.62 10.58
C VAL A 70 -4.55 -2.16 10.74
N ILE A 71 -5.32 -2.27 9.66
CA ILE A 71 -6.70 -2.81 9.70
C ILE A 71 -6.77 -4.17 10.43
N ALA A 72 -5.83 -5.08 10.15
CA ALA A 72 -5.80 -6.42 10.74
C ALA A 72 -5.55 -6.42 12.26
N ARG A 73 -4.93 -5.38 12.83
CA ARG A 73 -4.69 -5.28 14.28
C ARG A 73 -5.83 -4.64 15.06
N TYR A 74 -6.58 -3.73 14.45
CA TYR A 74 -7.65 -3.02 15.13
C TYR A 74 -9.00 -3.72 14.92
N SER A 75 -9.98 -3.40 15.76
CA SER A 75 -11.33 -3.95 15.62
C SER A 75 -11.97 -3.54 14.29
N SER A 76 -12.97 -4.32 13.85
CA SER A 76 -13.71 -4.08 12.59
C SER A 76 -14.27 -2.66 12.44
N ASN A 77 -14.45 -1.93 13.55
CA ASN A 77 -14.91 -0.53 13.57
C ASN A 77 -13.93 0.44 12.92
N TRP A 78 -12.64 0.10 12.84
CA TRP A 78 -11.61 0.95 12.23
C TRP A 78 -11.44 0.73 10.72
N LEU A 79 -12.00 -0.35 10.17
CA LEU A 79 -11.86 -0.70 8.76
C LEU A 79 -12.23 0.47 7.84
N ASN A 80 -13.45 0.99 7.99
CA ASN A 80 -13.94 2.06 7.13
C ASN A 80 -13.13 3.35 7.31
N ILE A 81 -12.71 3.64 8.54
CA ILE A 81 -11.94 4.85 8.86
C ILE A 81 -10.57 4.81 8.18
N VAL A 82 -9.86 3.68 8.31
CA VAL A 82 -8.53 3.51 7.72
C VAL A 82 -8.61 3.43 6.19
N VAL A 83 -9.59 2.73 5.63
CA VAL A 83 -9.79 2.66 4.18
C VAL A 83 -10.08 4.05 3.60
N ASN A 84 -10.98 4.83 4.21
CA ASN A 84 -11.29 6.18 3.75
C ASN A 84 -10.04 7.07 3.78
N TRP A 85 -9.31 7.06 4.89
CA TRP A 85 -8.07 7.83 5.00
C TRP A 85 -7.04 7.42 3.92
N ALA A 86 -6.86 6.12 3.68
CA ALA A 86 -5.92 5.63 2.69
C ALA A 86 -6.32 6.03 1.27
N MET A 87 -7.62 6.05 0.97
CA MET A 87 -8.16 6.50 -0.30
C MET A 87 -8.01 8.01 -0.50
N ASP A 88 -8.19 8.80 0.55
CA ASP A 88 -7.96 10.26 0.52
C ASP A 88 -6.46 10.55 0.30
N PHE A 89 -5.58 9.88 1.04
CA PHE A 89 -4.13 10.03 0.85
C PHE A 89 -3.70 9.66 -0.58
N LEU A 90 -4.23 8.57 -1.11
CA LEU A 90 -3.96 8.14 -2.47
C LEU A 90 -4.42 9.18 -3.50
N ARG A 91 -5.62 9.74 -3.32
CA ARG A 91 -6.16 10.79 -4.19
C ARG A 91 -5.28 12.04 -4.15
N ASP A 92 -4.91 12.48 -2.95
CA ASP A 92 -4.31 13.80 -2.75
C ASP A 92 -2.81 13.81 -3.04
N HIS A 93 -2.12 12.68 -2.83
CA HIS A 93 -0.65 12.61 -2.91
C HIS A 93 -0.12 11.71 -4.02
N LEU A 94 -0.85 10.65 -4.40
CA LEU A 94 -0.31 9.60 -5.27
C LEU A 94 -0.95 9.58 -6.67
N ALA A 95 -2.20 10.02 -6.79
CA ALA A 95 -2.99 9.88 -8.01
C ALA A 95 -2.33 10.55 -9.23
N THR A 96 -1.80 11.76 -9.04
CA THR A 96 -1.10 12.49 -10.11
C THR A 96 0.12 11.72 -10.61
N TRP A 97 0.93 11.16 -9.71
CA TRP A 97 2.10 10.36 -10.08
C TRP A 97 1.68 9.07 -10.78
N ILE A 98 0.68 8.37 -10.25
CA ILE A 98 0.13 7.15 -10.87
C ILE A 98 -0.34 7.42 -12.30
N GLN A 99 -1.02 8.54 -12.52
CA GLN A 99 -1.47 8.94 -13.84
C GLN A 99 -0.30 9.22 -14.79
N GLN A 100 0.75 9.89 -14.31
CA GLN A 100 1.97 10.16 -15.08
C GLN A 100 2.71 8.87 -15.48
N GLN A 101 2.61 7.80 -14.69
CA GLN A 101 3.14 6.49 -15.04
C GLN A 101 2.29 5.72 -16.06
N GLY A 102 1.16 6.28 -16.52
CA GLY A 102 0.22 5.57 -17.41
C GLY A 102 -0.82 4.73 -16.65
N GLY A 103 -0.99 4.96 -15.35
CA GLY A 103 -1.96 4.28 -14.50
C GLY A 103 -1.45 2.98 -13.88
N TRP A 104 -2.36 2.27 -13.21
CA TRP A 104 -2.04 1.08 -12.41
C TRP A 104 -1.40 -0.07 -13.19
N MET A 105 -1.65 -0.18 -14.49
CA MET A 105 -1.07 -1.27 -15.29
C MET A 105 0.45 -1.19 -15.41
N ALA A 106 1.04 0.00 -15.29
CA ALA A 106 2.49 0.17 -15.29
C ALA A 106 3.17 -0.49 -14.08
N MET A 107 2.42 -0.74 -13.00
CA MET A 107 2.90 -1.51 -11.86
C MET A 107 3.30 -2.94 -12.25
N LEU A 108 2.50 -3.60 -13.12
CA LEU A 108 2.80 -4.97 -13.56
C LEU A 108 4.15 -5.03 -14.27
N SER A 109 4.38 -4.09 -15.18
CA SER A 109 5.66 -3.97 -15.89
C SER A 109 6.82 -3.76 -14.93
N TYR A 110 6.67 -2.86 -13.95
CA TYR A 110 7.69 -2.57 -12.95
C TYR A 110 8.14 -3.82 -12.16
N PHE A 111 7.18 -4.64 -11.70
CA PHE A 111 7.51 -5.84 -10.92
C PHE A 111 7.96 -7.01 -11.80
N SER A 112 7.49 -7.10 -13.05
CA SER A 112 7.98 -8.09 -14.01
C SER A 112 9.42 -7.82 -14.49
N SER A 113 9.86 -6.55 -14.49
CA SER A 113 11.21 -6.17 -14.89
C SER A 113 12.22 -6.16 -13.73
N SER A 114 11.77 -6.45 -12.52
CA SER A 114 12.59 -6.45 -11.30
C SER A 114 13.08 -7.86 -10.91
N GLU A 115 12.89 -8.86 -11.78
CA GLU A 115 13.53 -10.19 -11.69
C GLU A 115 15.01 -10.16 -12.10
#